data_AF-A0A6G1AP75-F1
#
_entry.id   AF-A0A6G1AP75-F1
#
_cell.length_a   1.000
_cell.length_b   1.000
_cell.length_c   1.000
_cell.angle_alpha   90.00
_cell.angle_beta   90.00
_cell.angle_gamma   90.00
#
_symmetry.space_group_name_H-M   'P 1'
#
loop_
_entity.id
_entity.type
_entity.pdbx_description
1 polymer ?
#
loop_
_entity_poly.entity_id
_entity_poly.type
_entity_poly.pdbx_seq_one_letter_code
_entity_poly.pdbx_strand_id
1 'polypeptide(L)'
;LVIGTMEESRICRLGVKADRLCDSQSNDILRHQDSNCAGRSSRRSLQDDEGSNFITKSRTLVNPVYCTEESRMEPPGPDAGPDPSDDQRDSQCNRNKGKPLALNTLSTPEEKLAALCKKYADLLEESRNVQKQMKILQKKQPQIMKEKVHLQSEHSKAILARSKLESLCRELQRHNKTLKQAQEEEEHRREATARFQFTLNEIQAQLEQHDIHNAKLRLENTELGEKLKKLIEHYALREEHINKVFKHKELQQQLVDAKLQQTTQLIEEADEKHQKERDFV
;
A
#
# COMPACT_ATOMS: atom_id res chain seq x y z
N LEU A 1 48.50 7.63 42.23
CA LEU A 1 48.61 8.15 40.85
C LEU A 1 47.28 8.81 40.51
N VAL A 2 47.18 10.14 40.40
CA VAL A 2 47.54 10.93 39.18
C VAL A 2 46.54 10.56 38.08
N ILE A 3 45.66 11.40 37.52
CA ILE A 3 45.58 12.86 37.34
C ILE A 3 44.12 13.15 36.92
N GLY A 4 43.58 14.31 37.30
CA GLY A 4 42.40 14.89 36.64
C GLY A 4 42.83 15.76 35.45
N THR A 5 42.02 15.82 34.39
CA THR A 5 42.16 16.83 33.33
C THR A 5 40.80 17.35 32.90
N MET A 6 40.69 18.67 33.00
CA MET A 6 39.72 19.56 32.35
C MET A 6 40.04 19.70 30.85
N GLU A 7 39.02 20.04 30.05
CA GLU A 7 39.06 20.92 28.86
C GLU A 7 37.59 21.30 28.57
N GLU A 8 37.07 22.47 28.95
CA GLU A 8 37.17 23.82 28.35
C GLU A 8 36.87 23.93 26.85
N SER A 9 35.74 24.58 26.51
CA SER A 9 35.53 25.61 25.44
C SER A 9 34.01 25.81 25.23
N ARG A 10 33.31 26.78 25.82
CA ARG A 10 33.21 28.22 25.52
C ARG A 10 32.84 28.59 24.06
N ILE A 11 31.67 29.25 23.93
CA ILE A 11 31.39 30.49 23.16
C ILE A 11 30.46 30.43 21.90
N CYS A 12 29.46 31.32 21.99
CA CYS A 12 28.65 32.01 20.95
C CYS A 12 27.61 31.26 20.11
N ARG A 13 26.33 31.44 20.47
CA ARG A 13 25.29 31.72 19.46
C ARG A 13 24.70 33.11 19.71
N LEU A 14 24.92 33.97 18.72
CA LEU A 14 24.44 35.34 18.61
C LEU A 14 22.92 35.35 18.60
N GLY A 15 22.33 36.22 19.43
CA GLY A 15 20.92 36.56 19.36
C GLY A 15 20.64 37.51 18.19
N VAL A 16 19.54 37.28 17.49
CA VAL A 16 18.93 38.27 16.61
C VAL A 16 17.54 38.54 17.16
N LYS A 17 17.37 39.77 17.69
CA LYS A 17 16.08 40.35 18.05
C LYS A 17 15.31 40.67 16.77
N ALA A 18 14.06 40.26 16.68
CA ALA A 18 13.11 40.78 15.72
C ALA A 18 12.10 41.64 16.49
N ASP A 19 12.16 42.94 16.27
CA ASP A 19 11.10 43.90 16.58
C ASP A 19 11.19 45.04 15.58
N ARG A 20 10.19 45.15 14.69
CA ARG A 20 9.30 46.32 14.64
C ARG A 20 8.26 46.19 13.52
N LEU A 21 7.02 46.31 13.98
CA LEU A 21 5.82 46.74 13.26
C LEU A 21 6.04 48.06 12.53
N CYS A 22 5.35 48.25 11.40
CA CYS A 22 4.46 49.40 11.20
C CYS A 22 3.51 49.15 10.03
N ASP A 23 2.29 49.62 10.27
CA ASP A 23 1.09 49.57 9.45
C ASP A 23 1.20 50.33 8.12
N SER A 24 0.37 49.94 7.15
CA SER A 24 -0.33 50.91 6.29
C SER A 24 -1.60 50.31 5.68
N GLN A 25 -2.59 51.19 5.56
CA GLN A 25 -4.02 50.98 5.43
C GLN A 25 -4.51 50.48 4.06
N SER A 26 -5.59 49.68 4.12
CA SER A 26 -6.89 49.83 3.44
C SER A 26 -6.93 50.34 1.99
N ASN A 27 -7.60 49.56 1.13
CA ASN A 27 -8.77 50.04 0.38
C ASN A 27 -9.62 48.86 -0.14
N ASP A 28 -10.73 48.64 0.56
CA ASP A 28 -11.93 47.98 0.01
C ASP A 28 -12.57 48.90 -1.02
N ILE A 29 -12.74 48.43 -2.27
CA ILE A 29 -13.75 48.96 -3.19
C ILE A 29 -14.55 47.80 -3.75
N LEU A 30 -15.66 47.53 -3.08
CA LEU A 30 -16.81 46.80 -3.59
C LEU A 30 -17.47 47.60 -4.71
N ARG A 31 -17.39 47.13 -5.96
CA ARG A 31 -18.32 47.55 -7.02
C ARG A 31 -18.86 46.31 -7.74
N HIS A 32 -19.98 45.84 -7.23
CA HIS A 32 -20.99 45.13 -8.01
C HIS A 32 -21.33 45.95 -9.27
N GLN A 33 -21.22 45.31 -10.43
CA GLN A 33 -22.07 45.60 -11.58
C GLN A 33 -22.53 44.28 -12.19
N ASP A 34 -23.84 44.08 -12.12
CA ASP A 34 -24.59 43.09 -12.86
C ASP A 34 -24.50 43.40 -14.36
N SER A 35 -24.10 42.43 -15.17
CA SER A 35 -24.43 42.43 -16.59
C SER A 35 -24.83 41.04 -17.02
N ASN A 36 -26.14 40.87 -17.07
CA ASN A 36 -26.85 39.69 -17.52
C ASN A 36 -27.05 39.86 -19.03
N CYS A 37 -26.34 39.08 -19.86
CA CYS A 37 -26.64 38.97 -21.29
C CYS A 37 -27.06 37.54 -21.61
N ALA A 38 -28.37 37.32 -21.58
CA ALA A 38 -29.04 36.20 -22.20
C ALA A 38 -29.12 36.42 -23.72
N GLY A 39 -28.77 35.41 -24.53
CA GLY A 39 -28.85 35.57 -25.99
C GLY A 39 -28.48 34.36 -26.85
N ARG A 40 -29.37 33.36 -26.86
CA ARG A 40 -29.73 32.46 -28.00
C ARG A 40 -28.70 31.46 -28.57
N SER A 41 -29.02 30.20 -28.31
CA SER A 41 -29.09 29.05 -29.23
C SER A 41 -28.49 29.19 -30.63
N SER A 42 -27.52 28.33 -30.92
CA SER A 42 -27.35 27.75 -32.26
C SER A 42 -27.30 26.23 -32.14
N ARG A 43 -28.43 25.58 -32.49
CA ARG A 43 -28.44 24.17 -32.89
C ARG A 43 -27.77 24.08 -34.26
N ARG A 44 -26.75 23.23 -34.41
CA ARG A 44 -26.57 22.49 -35.65
C ARG A 44 -26.34 21.02 -35.34
N SER A 45 -27.29 20.25 -35.85
CA SER A 45 -27.28 18.80 -36.04
C SER A 45 -26.49 18.48 -37.31
N LEU A 46 -25.87 17.30 -37.33
CA LEU A 46 -25.46 16.41 -38.44
C LEU A 46 -24.13 15.74 -38.00
N GLN A 47 -24.13 14.57 -37.38
CA GLN A 47 -24.56 13.24 -37.84
C GLN A 47 -23.41 12.49 -38.54
N ASP A 48 -23.09 11.34 -37.93
CA ASP A 48 -22.38 10.15 -38.38
C ASP A 48 -20.87 10.24 -38.69
N ASP A 49 -20.05 9.62 -37.84
CA ASP A 49 -19.26 8.48 -38.29
C ASP A 49 -19.01 7.46 -37.16
N GLU A 50 -19.08 6.19 -37.53
CA GLU A 50 -19.11 5.00 -36.70
C GLU A 50 -17.72 4.60 -36.17
N GLY A 51 -17.72 3.89 -35.03
CA GLY A 51 -16.72 2.84 -34.81
C GLY A 51 -15.76 3.04 -33.64
N SER A 52 -16.19 2.65 -32.43
CA SER A 52 -15.44 1.69 -31.60
C SER A 52 -16.19 1.45 -30.29
N ASN A 53 -17.13 0.50 -30.35
CA ASN A 53 -17.68 -0.14 -29.16
C ASN A 53 -16.69 -1.22 -28.69
N PHE A 54 -16.05 -1.05 -27.53
CA PHE A 54 -15.51 -2.17 -26.78
C PHE A 54 -15.89 -2.08 -25.30
N ILE A 55 -17.00 -2.77 -25.01
CA ILE A 55 -17.30 -3.52 -23.79
C ILE A 55 -17.45 -2.70 -22.49
N THR A 56 -18.63 -2.08 -22.36
CA THR A 56 -19.37 -2.14 -21.09
C THR A 56 -20.05 -3.50 -21.01
N LYS A 57 -19.51 -4.42 -20.21
CA LYS A 57 -20.24 -5.60 -19.72
C LYS A 57 -20.14 -5.66 -18.20
N SER A 58 -21.28 -5.32 -17.62
CA SER A 58 -21.77 -5.75 -16.32
C SER A 58 -21.34 -7.16 -15.93
N ARG A 59 -20.81 -7.31 -14.71
CA ARG A 59 -21.17 -8.43 -13.83
C ARG A 59 -20.93 -8.06 -12.38
N THR A 60 -22.03 -7.84 -11.69
CA THR A 60 -22.23 -8.10 -10.27
C THR A 60 -21.49 -9.39 -9.90
N LEU A 61 -20.36 -9.26 -9.22
CA LEU A 61 -19.65 -10.38 -8.62
C LEU A 61 -19.79 -10.22 -7.11
N VAL A 62 -20.84 -10.88 -6.64
CA VAL A 62 -20.96 -11.42 -5.29
C VAL A 62 -19.59 -12.00 -4.88
N ASN A 63 -19.13 -11.61 -3.70
CA ASN A 63 -17.96 -12.15 -3.02
C ASN A 63 -17.84 -13.67 -3.23
N PRO A 64 -16.69 -14.19 -3.69
CA PRO A 64 -16.37 -15.59 -3.47
C PRO A 64 -16.06 -15.74 -1.98
N VAL A 65 -17.06 -16.20 -1.23
CA VAL A 65 -16.82 -16.91 0.02
C VAL A 65 -15.91 -18.08 -0.35
N TYR A 66 -14.63 -17.98 0.01
CA TYR A 66 -13.80 -19.17 0.06
C TYR A 66 -14.42 -20.08 1.13
N CYS A 67 -15.10 -21.13 0.67
CA CYS A 67 -15.36 -22.32 1.47
C CYS A 67 -14.02 -22.88 1.90
N THR A 68 -13.57 -22.49 3.08
CA THR A 68 -12.70 -23.36 3.85
C THR A 68 -13.65 -24.35 4.50
N GLU A 69 -13.70 -25.58 3.99
CA GLU A 69 -14.18 -26.70 4.79
C GLU A 69 -13.26 -26.81 6.00
N GLU A 70 -13.58 -26.07 7.04
CA GLU A 70 -13.15 -26.41 8.38
C GLU A 70 -14.27 -27.27 8.94
N SER A 71 -14.10 -28.58 8.80
CA SER A 71 -14.91 -29.56 9.49
C SER A 71 -15.02 -29.11 10.95
N ARG A 72 -16.25 -28.81 11.36
CA ARG A 72 -16.68 -28.68 12.75
C ARG A 72 -16.03 -29.77 13.60
N MET A 73 -14.90 -29.50 14.21
CA MET A 73 -14.49 -30.25 15.40
C MET A 73 -15.30 -29.64 16.54
N GLU A 74 -16.42 -30.30 16.82
CA GLU A 74 -17.00 -30.23 18.15
C GLU A 74 -15.90 -30.46 19.20
N PRO A 75 -15.99 -29.80 20.36
CA PRO A 75 -15.09 -30.12 21.46
C PRO A 75 -15.25 -31.61 21.79
N PRO A 76 -14.18 -32.40 21.94
CA PRO A 76 -14.34 -33.71 22.53
C PRO A 76 -14.91 -33.45 23.93
N GLY A 77 -16.13 -33.94 24.15
CA GLY A 77 -16.71 -34.04 25.48
C GLY A 77 -15.76 -34.78 26.43
N PRO A 78 -16.06 -34.78 27.73
CA PRO A 78 -15.25 -35.50 28.70
C PRO A 78 -15.15 -36.95 28.24
N ASP A 79 -13.95 -37.34 27.80
CA ASP A 79 -13.66 -38.71 27.44
C ASP A 79 -13.73 -39.48 28.75
N ALA A 80 -14.93 -40.03 28.98
CA ALA A 80 -15.17 -41.12 29.86
C ALA A 80 -14.21 -42.22 29.40
N GLY A 81 -13.02 -42.23 29.99
CA GLY A 81 -12.12 -43.35 29.83
C GLY A 81 -12.94 -44.61 30.07
N PRO A 82 -12.96 -45.58 29.14
CA PRO A 82 -13.47 -46.88 29.48
C PRO A 82 -12.59 -47.35 30.63
N ASP A 83 -13.19 -47.35 31.82
CA ASP A 83 -12.75 -48.17 32.92
C ASP A 83 -12.35 -49.50 32.28
N PRO A 84 -11.10 -49.98 32.40
CA PRO A 84 -10.76 -51.30 31.89
C PRO A 84 -11.60 -52.24 32.73
N SER A 85 -12.75 -52.57 32.16
CA SER A 85 -13.73 -53.47 32.72
C SER A 85 -12.93 -54.68 33.13
N ASP A 86 -13.00 -54.99 34.42
CA ASP A 86 -12.46 -56.18 35.05
C ASP A 86 -13.21 -57.44 34.57
N ASP A 87 -13.64 -57.44 33.30
CA ASP A 87 -14.52 -58.38 32.62
C ASP A 87 -13.70 -59.26 31.68
N GLN A 88 -12.57 -59.78 32.14
CA GLN A 88 -11.98 -60.93 31.44
C GLN A 88 -10.95 -61.75 32.22
N ARG A 89 -11.15 -62.06 33.52
CA ARG A 89 -10.42 -63.19 34.14
C ARG A 89 -11.16 -64.05 35.17
N ASP A 90 -12.48 -63.95 35.27
CA ASP A 90 -13.26 -64.90 36.10
C ASP A 90 -13.95 -66.03 35.30
N SER A 91 -13.62 -66.22 34.02
CA SER A 91 -14.16 -67.32 33.21
C SER A 91 -13.47 -68.67 33.43
N GLN A 92 -12.61 -68.82 34.44
CA GLN A 92 -11.97 -70.11 34.74
C GLN A 92 -11.93 -70.45 36.23
N CYS A 93 -13.00 -70.18 36.96
CA CYS A 93 -13.27 -70.82 38.25
C CYS A 93 -14.65 -71.52 38.25
N ASN A 94 -14.93 -72.33 37.23
CA ASN A 94 -16.14 -73.15 37.22
C ASN A 94 -16.00 -74.45 36.41
N ARG A 95 -14.98 -75.27 36.71
CA ARG A 95 -14.93 -76.66 36.22
C ARG A 95 -15.00 -77.75 37.28
N ASN A 96 -15.09 -77.38 38.55
CA ASN A 96 -15.23 -78.36 39.62
C ASN A 96 -16.61 -78.26 40.28
N LYS A 97 -17.68 -78.14 39.48
CA LYS A 97 -18.95 -78.75 39.89
C LYS A 97 -18.71 -80.25 39.83
N GLY A 98 -18.39 -80.84 40.97
CA GLY A 98 -18.17 -82.27 41.10
C GLY A 98 -19.28 -83.01 40.40
N LYS A 99 -18.97 -83.68 39.28
CA LYS A 99 -19.83 -84.75 38.80
C LYS A 99 -19.93 -85.74 39.97
N PRO A 100 -21.14 -86.06 40.47
CA PRO A 100 -21.27 -87.20 41.36
C PRO A 100 -20.83 -88.41 40.53
N LEU A 101 -19.61 -88.90 40.75
CA LEU A 101 -19.23 -90.17 40.17
C LEU A 101 -20.22 -91.17 40.76
N ALA A 102 -20.88 -91.90 39.87
CA ALA A 102 -21.78 -92.97 40.18
C ALA A 102 -21.06 -94.03 41.03
N LEU A 103 -21.01 -93.81 42.35
CA LEU A 103 -20.71 -94.82 43.36
C LEU A 103 -21.77 -95.93 43.34
N ASN A 104 -22.87 -95.72 42.60
CA ASN A 104 -23.98 -96.64 42.40
C ASN A 104 -23.70 -97.76 41.38
N THR A 105 -22.59 -97.67 40.60
CA THR A 105 -22.18 -98.70 39.62
C THR A 105 -21.06 -99.62 40.09
N LEU A 106 -20.51 -99.41 41.29
CA LEU A 106 -19.49 -100.28 41.90
C LEU A 106 -20.19 -101.26 42.85
N SER A 107 -20.05 -102.56 42.63
CA SER A 107 -20.85 -103.58 43.32
C SER A 107 -20.27 -104.01 44.67
N THR A 108 -18.98 -103.75 44.92
CA THR A 108 -18.33 -104.12 46.18
C THR A 108 -17.95 -102.89 47.02
N PRO A 109 -18.03 -102.98 48.36
CA PRO A 109 -17.65 -101.88 49.25
C PRO A 109 -16.16 -101.52 49.13
N GLU A 110 -15.31 -102.48 48.77
CA GLU A 110 -13.86 -102.30 48.62
C GLU A 110 -13.49 -101.46 47.39
N GLU A 111 -14.16 -101.66 46.26
CA GLU A 111 -13.97 -100.84 45.05
C GLU A 111 -14.43 -99.39 45.24
N LYS A 112 -15.51 -99.17 46.01
CA LYS A 112 -15.97 -97.82 46.37
C LYS A 112 -14.94 -97.10 47.23
N LEU A 113 -14.34 -97.80 48.18
CA LEU A 113 -13.29 -97.26 49.04
C LEU A 113 -12.03 -96.90 48.22
N ALA A 114 -11.59 -97.78 47.31
CA ALA A 114 -10.44 -97.52 46.44
C ALA A 114 -10.66 -96.31 45.52
N ALA A 115 -11.85 -96.20 44.91
CA ALA A 115 -12.22 -95.06 44.08
C ALA A 115 -12.28 -93.74 44.87
N LEU A 116 -12.75 -93.79 46.12
CA LEU A 116 -12.79 -92.65 47.03
C LEU A 116 -11.36 -92.22 47.42
N CYS A 117 -10.51 -93.17 47.82
CA CYS A 117 -9.10 -92.91 48.15
C CYS A 117 -8.34 -92.28 46.98
N LYS A 118 -8.53 -92.78 45.74
CA LYS A 118 -7.94 -92.19 44.54
C LYS A 118 -8.38 -90.74 44.31
N LYS A 119 -9.68 -90.47 44.43
CA LYS A 119 -10.19 -89.09 44.32
C LYS A 119 -9.59 -88.14 45.36
N TYR A 120 -9.47 -88.58 46.61
CA TYR A 120 -8.87 -87.76 47.65
C TYR A 120 -7.38 -87.53 47.42
N ALA A 121 -6.65 -88.52 46.88
CA ALA A 121 -5.26 -88.36 46.48
C ALA A 121 -5.11 -87.36 45.32
N ASP A 122 -5.93 -87.49 44.26
CA ASP A 122 -5.94 -86.57 43.12
C ASP A 122 -6.28 -85.14 43.56
N LEU A 123 -7.28 -84.97 44.43
CA LEU A 123 -7.67 -83.67 44.98
C LEU A 123 -6.57 -83.04 45.84
N LEU A 124 -5.85 -83.86 46.62
CA LEU A 124 -4.72 -83.40 47.42
C LEU A 124 -3.55 -82.96 46.52
N GLU A 125 -3.27 -83.68 45.44
CA GLU A 125 -2.24 -83.31 44.47
C GLU A 125 -2.61 -82.02 43.72
N GLU A 126 -3.86 -81.88 43.27
CA GLU A 126 -4.38 -80.66 42.66
C GLU A 126 -4.25 -79.47 43.61
N SER A 127 -4.64 -79.63 44.89
CA SER A 127 -4.48 -78.61 45.93
C SER A 127 -3.01 -78.19 46.10
N ARG A 128 -2.08 -79.14 46.15
CA ARG A 128 -0.63 -78.86 46.20
C ARG A 128 -0.14 -78.12 44.96
N ASN A 129 -0.62 -78.47 43.78
CA ASN A 129 -0.24 -77.82 42.52
C ASN A 129 -0.77 -76.39 42.43
N VAL A 130 -2.04 -76.16 42.80
CA VAL A 130 -2.63 -74.82 42.92
C VAL A 130 -1.85 -73.98 43.93
N GLN A 131 -1.46 -74.55 45.08
CA GLN A 131 -0.66 -73.84 46.09
C GLN A 131 0.74 -73.44 45.57
N LYS A 132 1.39 -74.30 44.77
CA LYS A 132 2.67 -73.95 44.11
C LYS A 132 2.48 -72.81 43.11
N GLN A 133 1.46 -72.87 42.27
CA GLN A 133 1.15 -71.81 41.30
C GLN A 133 0.82 -70.49 41.99
N MET A 134 0.03 -70.52 43.08
CA MET A 134 -0.28 -69.36 43.89
C MET A 134 1.01 -68.69 44.41
N LYS A 135 1.96 -69.47 44.95
CA LYS A 135 3.24 -68.94 45.42
C LYS A 135 4.08 -68.30 44.30
N ILE A 136 4.05 -68.86 43.09
CA ILE A 136 4.76 -68.30 41.94
C ILE A 136 4.11 -66.96 41.53
N LEU A 137 2.79 -66.91 41.43
CA LEU A 137 2.07 -65.69 41.08
C LEU A 137 2.24 -64.60 42.15
N GLN A 138 2.17 -64.97 43.42
CA GLN A 138 2.41 -64.05 44.55
C GLN A 138 3.82 -63.45 44.50
N LYS A 139 4.83 -64.21 44.08
CA LYS A 139 6.19 -63.70 43.88
C LYS A 139 6.33 -62.78 42.65
N LYS A 140 5.52 -62.97 41.60
CA LYS A 140 5.51 -62.11 40.41
C LYS A 140 4.73 -60.81 40.61
N GLN A 141 3.72 -60.80 41.49
CA GLN A 141 2.89 -59.64 41.80
C GLN A 141 3.69 -58.35 42.12
N PRO A 142 4.70 -58.34 43.00
CA PRO A 142 5.46 -57.11 43.30
C PRO A 142 6.24 -56.58 42.10
N GLN A 143 6.71 -57.45 41.21
CA GLN A 143 7.42 -57.04 39.99
C GLN A 143 6.47 -56.31 39.03
N ILE A 144 5.30 -56.90 38.77
CA ILE A 144 4.26 -56.29 37.93
C ILE A 144 3.80 -54.94 38.51
N MET A 145 3.65 -54.86 39.84
CA MET A 145 3.28 -53.60 40.51
C MET A 145 4.35 -52.51 40.33
N LYS A 146 5.64 -52.86 40.41
CA LYS A 146 6.74 -51.91 40.13
C LYS A 146 6.74 -51.44 38.69
N GLU A 147 6.55 -52.35 37.73
CA GLU A 147 6.48 -52.02 36.30
C GLU A 147 5.27 -51.10 36.00
N LYS A 148 4.10 -51.38 36.61
CA LYS A 148 2.92 -50.51 36.50
C LYS A 148 3.20 -49.09 36.96
N VAL A 149 3.81 -48.92 38.14
CA VAL A 149 4.15 -47.59 38.68
C VAL A 149 5.19 -46.90 37.81
N HIS A 150 6.19 -47.64 37.32
CA HIS A 150 7.20 -47.09 36.41
C HIS A 150 6.57 -46.59 35.10
N LEU A 151 5.76 -47.40 34.44
CA LEU A 151 5.06 -47.02 33.20
C LEU A 151 4.10 -45.84 33.43
N GLN A 152 3.40 -45.79 34.57
CA GLN A 152 2.57 -44.64 34.93
C GLN A 152 3.40 -43.35 35.04
N SER A 153 4.58 -43.42 35.67
CA SER A 153 5.47 -42.26 35.79
C SER A 153 6.01 -41.78 34.44
N GLU A 154 6.35 -42.71 33.54
CA GLU A 154 6.79 -42.38 32.17
C GLU A 154 5.65 -41.79 31.35
N HIS A 155 4.43 -42.32 31.50
CA HIS A 155 3.25 -41.77 30.87
C HIS A 155 2.97 -40.33 31.31
N SER A 156 3.07 -40.04 32.62
CA SER A 156 2.93 -38.67 33.12
C SER A 156 4.00 -37.73 32.55
N LYS A 157 5.26 -38.17 32.43
CA LYS A 157 6.32 -37.38 31.79
C LYS A 157 6.02 -37.11 30.32
N ALA A 158 5.55 -38.12 29.59
CA ALA A 158 5.18 -38.00 28.18
C ALA A 158 4.03 -37.00 27.97
N ILE A 159 3.02 -37.00 28.85
CA ILE A 159 1.93 -36.01 28.83
C ILE A 159 2.49 -34.60 29.01
N LEU A 160 3.35 -34.37 30.01
CA LEU A 160 3.94 -33.05 30.27
C LEU A 160 4.78 -32.57 29.08
N ALA A 161 5.58 -33.46 28.49
CA ALA A 161 6.36 -33.15 27.30
C ALA A 161 5.46 -32.78 26.11
N ARG A 162 4.38 -33.54 25.89
CA ARG A 162 3.38 -33.24 24.86
C ARG A 162 2.75 -31.87 25.06
N SER A 163 2.28 -31.56 26.27
CA SER A 163 1.68 -30.26 26.59
C SER A 163 2.66 -29.10 26.38
N LYS A 164 3.95 -29.28 26.72
CA LYS A 164 4.99 -28.27 26.47
C LYS A 164 5.19 -28.04 24.97
N LEU A 165 5.30 -29.10 24.18
CA LEU A 165 5.45 -29.00 22.72
C LEU A 165 4.23 -28.34 22.08
N GLU A 166 3.02 -28.69 22.51
CA GLU A 166 1.79 -28.09 22.02
C GLU A 166 1.75 -26.57 22.29
N SER A 167 2.13 -26.15 23.49
CA SER A 167 2.22 -24.73 23.83
C SER A 167 3.22 -24.00 22.92
N LEU A 168 4.41 -24.58 22.70
CA LEU A 168 5.42 -24.00 21.81
C LEU A 168 4.94 -23.94 20.36
N CYS A 169 4.26 -24.95 19.86
CA CYS A 169 3.67 -24.93 18.52
C CYS A 169 2.63 -23.82 18.37
N ARG A 170 1.75 -23.64 19.36
CA ARG A 170 0.75 -22.56 19.35
C ARG A 170 1.42 -21.19 19.38
N GLU A 171 2.47 -21.02 20.19
CA GLU A 171 3.25 -19.78 20.26
C GLU A 171 3.96 -19.48 18.94
N LEU A 172 4.65 -20.47 18.37
CA LEU A 172 5.32 -20.35 17.07
C LEU A 172 4.32 -20.03 15.94
N GLN A 173 3.12 -20.62 15.96
CA GLN A 173 2.05 -20.29 15.02
C GLN A 173 1.58 -18.85 15.17
N ARG A 174 1.42 -18.35 16.40
CA ARG A 174 1.09 -16.93 16.65
C ARG A 174 2.18 -16.01 16.11
N HIS A 175 3.45 -16.29 16.41
CA HIS A 175 4.57 -15.50 15.90
C HIS A 175 4.63 -15.48 14.37
N ASN A 176 4.44 -16.63 13.71
CA ASN A 176 4.39 -16.69 12.25
C ASN A 176 3.23 -15.88 11.66
N LYS A 177 2.06 -15.91 12.30
CA LYS A 177 0.91 -15.09 11.86
C LYS A 177 1.21 -13.60 11.99
N THR A 178 1.73 -13.17 13.14
CA THR A 178 2.13 -11.76 13.36
C THR A 178 3.22 -11.33 12.38
N LEU A 179 4.20 -12.19 12.09
CA LEU A 179 5.27 -11.89 11.15
C LEU A 179 4.73 -11.69 9.72
N LYS A 180 3.82 -12.56 9.26
CA LYS A 180 3.17 -12.40 7.95
C LYS A 180 2.39 -11.10 7.86
N GLN A 181 1.60 -10.77 8.89
CA GLN A 181 0.86 -9.50 8.94
C GLN A 181 1.80 -8.29 8.91
N ALA A 182 2.92 -8.33 9.64
CA ALA A 182 3.91 -7.26 9.62
C ALA A 182 4.59 -7.12 8.25
N GLN A 183 4.84 -8.24 7.54
CA GLN A 183 5.40 -8.22 6.18
C GLN A 183 4.42 -7.64 5.16
N GLU A 184 3.14 -7.99 5.25
CA GLU A 184 2.07 -7.43 4.40
C GLU A 184 1.90 -5.92 4.64
N GLU A 185 1.89 -5.49 5.90
CA GLU A 185 1.83 -4.06 6.25
C GLU A 185 3.08 -3.30 5.79
N GLU A 186 4.27 -3.92 5.89
CA GLU A 186 5.52 -3.39 5.37
C GLU A 186 5.49 -3.23 3.84
N GLU A 187 4.91 -4.19 3.12
CA GLU A 187 4.74 -4.13 1.68
C GLU A 187 3.77 -3.01 1.28
N HIS A 188 2.62 -2.90 1.94
CA HIS A 188 1.69 -1.78 1.73
C HIS A 188 2.33 -0.42 2.02
N ARG A 189 3.16 -0.31 3.06
CA ARG A 189 3.90 0.92 3.35
C ARG A 189 4.90 1.24 2.25
N ARG A 190 5.66 0.25 1.77
CA ARG A 190 6.60 0.42 0.65
C ARG A 190 5.88 0.85 -0.63
N GLU A 191 4.74 0.26 -0.95
CA GLU A 191 3.92 0.66 -2.11
C GLU A 191 3.42 2.09 -1.98
N ALA A 192 2.90 2.48 -0.81
CA ALA A 192 2.43 3.84 -0.57
C ALA A 192 3.58 4.84 -0.75
N THR A 193 4.75 4.58 -0.15
CA THR A 193 5.94 5.42 -0.30
C THR A 193 6.38 5.51 -1.77
N ALA A 194 6.38 4.39 -2.51
CA ALA A 194 6.74 4.38 -3.92
C ALA A 194 5.77 5.22 -4.77
N ARG A 195 4.46 5.16 -4.49
CA ARG A 195 3.45 5.99 -5.17
C ARG A 195 3.65 7.47 -4.87
N PHE A 196 3.90 7.84 -3.61
CA PHE A 196 4.21 9.22 -3.25
C PHE A 196 5.47 9.73 -3.96
N GLN A 197 6.54 8.93 -3.99
CA GLN A 197 7.76 9.31 -4.68
C GLN A 197 7.54 9.46 -6.19
N PHE A 198 6.76 8.56 -6.80
CA PHE A 198 6.39 8.66 -8.21
C PHE A 198 5.65 9.97 -8.51
N THR A 199 4.63 10.32 -7.72
CA THR A 199 3.88 11.57 -7.89
C THR A 199 4.76 12.80 -7.68
N LEU A 200 5.67 12.79 -6.70
CA LEU A 200 6.62 13.88 -6.52
C LEU A 200 7.52 14.07 -7.74
N ASN A 201 8.04 12.98 -8.29
CA ASN A 201 8.86 13.03 -9.51
C ASN A 201 8.06 13.54 -10.72
N GLU A 202 6.78 13.16 -10.83
CA GLU A 202 5.89 13.66 -11.89
C GLU A 202 5.64 15.16 -11.77
N ILE A 203 5.36 15.66 -10.55
CA ILE A 203 5.20 17.10 -10.29
C ILE A 203 6.49 17.85 -10.63
N GLN A 204 7.65 17.31 -10.23
CA GLN A 204 8.94 17.91 -10.55
C GLN A 204 9.17 17.98 -12.08
N ALA A 205 8.89 16.89 -12.80
CA ALA A 205 9.01 16.87 -14.25
C ALA A 205 8.07 17.90 -14.92
N GLN A 206 6.86 18.08 -14.40
CA GLN A 206 5.92 19.09 -14.89
C GLN A 206 6.43 20.52 -14.64
N LEU A 207 7.02 20.79 -13.47
CA LEU A 207 7.63 22.09 -13.17
C LEU A 207 8.80 22.39 -14.11
N GLU A 208 9.69 21.41 -14.31
CA GLU A 208 10.82 21.53 -15.24
C GLU A 208 10.34 21.77 -16.68
N GLN A 209 9.31 21.06 -17.12
CA GLN A 209 8.70 21.26 -18.45
C GLN A 209 8.09 22.67 -18.59
N HIS A 210 7.42 23.16 -17.54
CA HIS A 210 6.86 24.51 -17.51
C HIS A 210 7.97 25.57 -17.58
N ASP A 211 9.07 25.39 -16.84
CA ASP A 211 10.20 26.32 -16.86
C ASP A 211 10.87 26.38 -18.24
N ILE A 212 11.05 25.24 -18.90
CA ILE A 212 11.54 25.17 -20.29
C ILE A 212 10.60 25.92 -21.23
N HIS A 213 9.29 25.69 -21.12
CA HIS A 213 8.29 26.38 -21.94
C HIS A 213 8.30 27.90 -21.70
N ASN A 214 8.38 28.33 -20.45
CA ASN A 214 8.43 29.74 -20.08
C ASN A 214 9.71 30.42 -20.59
N ALA A 215 10.87 29.76 -20.49
CA ALA A 215 12.12 30.23 -21.06
C ALA A 215 12.00 30.42 -22.58
N LYS A 216 11.35 29.48 -23.28
CA LYS A 216 11.08 29.60 -24.72
C LYS A 216 10.20 30.82 -25.04
N LEU A 217 9.11 31.04 -24.31
CA LEU A 217 8.24 32.20 -24.50
C LEU A 217 8.97 33.52 -24.23
N ARG A 218 9.87 33.57 -23.25
CA ARG A 218 10.71 34.75 -23.01
C ARG A 218 11.62 35.05 -24.19
N LEU A 219 12.28 34.02 -24.74
CA LEU A 219 13.12 34.16 -25.94
C LEU A 219 12.31 34.67 -27.14
N GLU A 220 11.14 34.09 -27.39
CA GLU A 220 10.25 34.52 -28.49
C GLU A 220 9.80 35.98 -28.29
N ASN A 221 9.45 36.39 -27.07
CA ASN A 221 9.10 37.78 -26.76
C ASN A 221 10.28 38.74 -26.98
N THR A 222 11.49 38.36 -26.59
CA THR A 222 12.69 39.16 -26.86
C THR A 222 12.91 39.32 -28.35
N GLU A 223 12.81 38.23 -29.13
CA GLU A 223 12.96 38.27 -30.59
C GLU A 223 11.89 39.17 -31.26
N LEU A 224 10.63 39.08 -30.82
CA LEU A 224 9.56 39.95 -31.31
C LEU A 224 9.82 41.42 -30.95
N GLY A 225 10.30 41.69 -29.74
CA GLY A 225 10.73 43.03 -29.31
C GLY A 225 11.85 43.59 -30.20
N GLU A 226 12.84 42.78 -30.55
CA GLU A 226 13.91 43.18 -31.46
C GLU A 226 13.40 43.47 -32.88
N LYS A 227 12.45 42.66 -33.39
CA LYS A 227 11.81 42.89 -34.70
C LYS A 227 11.05 44.22 -34.72
N LEU A 228 10.29 44.52 -33.67
CA LEU A 228 9.59 45.80 -33.52
C LEU A 228 10.58 46.98 -33.45
N LYS A 229 11.66 46.84 -32.69
CA LYS A 229 12.71 47.86 -32.62
C LYS A 229 13.31 48.16 -33.99
N LYS A 230 13.70 47.13 -34.75
CA LYS A 230 14.22 47.27 -36.12
C LYS A 230 13.22 47.95 -37.05
N LEU A 231 11.93 47.63 -36.90
CA LEU A 231 10.87 48.25 -37.69
C LEU A 231 10.78 49.76 -37.41
N ILE A 232 10.77 50.15 -36.13
CA ILE A 232 10.75 51.57 -35.70
C ILE A 232 11.97 52.31 -36.24
N GLU A 233 13.17 51.73 -36.12
CA GLU A 233 14.41 52.30 -36.67
C GLU A 233 14.31 52.53 -38.18
N HIS A 234 13.78 51.56 -38.92
CA HIS A 234 13.57 51.68 -40.37
C HIS A 234 12.56 52.78 -40.73
N TYR A 235 11.48 52.93 -39.96
CA TYR A 235 10.51 54.01 -40.15
C TYR A 235 11.13 55.39 -39.87
N ALA A 236 11.93 55.52 -38.80
CA ALA A 236 12.62 56.77 -38.49
C ALA A 236 13.57 57.19 -39.63
N LEU A 237 14.35 56.25 -40.18
CA LEU A 237 15.21 56.49 -41.34
C LEU A 237 14.42 56.92 -42.58
N ARG A 238 13.27 56.27 -42.83
CA ARG A 238 12.40 56.62 -43.95
C ARG A 238 11.79 58.02 -43.78
N GLU A 239 11.35 58.36 -42.59
CA GLU A 239 10.83 59.70 -42.27
C GLU A 239 11.90 60.78 -42.46
N GLU A 240 13.13 60.53 -42.01
CA GLU A 240 14.26 61.42 -42.25
C GLU A 240 14.51 61.63 -43.75
N HIS A 241 14.47 60.56 -44.54
CA HIS A 241 14.60 60.64 -46.00
C HIS A 241 13.47 61.45 -46.64
N ILE A 242 12.22 61.22 -46.24
CA ILE A 242 11.06 61.99 -46.73
C ILE A 242 11.22 63.48 -46.40
N ASN A 243 11.63 63.81 -45.18
CA ASN A 243 11.87 65.20 -44.77
C ASN A 243 12.96 65.87 -45.63
N LYS A 244 14.04 65.15 -45.97
CA LYS A 244 15.07 65.64 -46.89
C LYS A 244 14.52 65.92 -48.29
N VAL A 245 13.75 64.99 -48.84
CA VAL A 245 13.11 65.16 -50.16
C VAL A 245 12.12 66.32 -50.15
N PHE A 246 11.32 66.44 -49.10
CA PHE A 246 10.36 67.53 -48.93
C PHE A 246 11.06 68.88 -48.93
N LYS A 247 12.12 69.04 -48.12
CA LYS A 247 12.92 70.27 -48.07
C LYS A 247 13.57 70.59 -49.41
N HIS A 248 14.05 69.58 -50.14
CA HIS A 248 14.56 69.78 -51.50
C HIS A 248 13.49 70.29 -52.46
N LYS A 249 12.27 69.74 -52.39
CA LYS A 249 11.14 70.18 -53.21
C LYS A 249 10.65 71.59 -52.86
N GLU A 250 10.63 71.93 -51.58
CA GLU A 250 10.32 73.29 -51.12
C GLU A 250 11.32 74.32 -51.66
N LEU A 251 12.62 74.05 -51.54
CA LEU A 251 13.66 74.92 -52.11
C LEU A 251 13.55 75.03 -53.64
N GLN A 252 13.22 73.93 -54.33
CA GLN A 252 12.98 73.93 -55.77
C GLN A 252 11.77 74.82 -56.14
N GLN A 253 10.68 74.77 -55.37
CA GLN A 253 9.50 75.61 -55.58
C GLN A 253 9.83 77.09 -55.36
N GLN A 254 10.50 77.42 -54.26
CA GLN A 254 10.94 78.79 -53.97
C GLN A 254 11.80 79.38 -55.10
N LEU A 255 12.68 78.56 -55.70
CA LEU A 255 13.49 78.98 -56.85
C LEU A 255 12.63 79.28 -58.09
N VAL A 256 11.60 78.48 -58.35
CA VAL A 256 10.68 78.71 -59.48
C VAL A 256 9.84 79.96 -59.24
N ASP A 257 9.30 80.14 -58.04
CA ASP A 257 8.49 81.31 -57.68
C ASP A 257 9.31 82.60 -57.78
N ALA A 258 10.56 82.59 -57.32
CA ALA A 258 11.47 83.73 -57.45
C ALA A 258 11.77 84.07 -58.92
N LYS A 259 11.98 83.06 -59.78
CA LYS A 259 12.17 83.26 -61.23
C LYS A 259 10.92 83.82 -61.90
N LEU A 260 9.74 83.36 -61.48
CA LEU A 260 8.47 83.87 -61.99
C LEU A 260 8.29 85.33 -61.59
N GLN A 261 8.51 85.69 -60.31
CA GLN A 261 8.46 87.07 -59.83
C GLN A 261 9.43 87.99 -60.58
N GLN A 262 10.67 87.55 -60.78
CA GLN A 262 11.66 88.28 -61.56
C GLN A 262 11.17 88.53 -63.00
N THR A 263 10.58 87.52 -63.64
CA THR A 263 10.04 87.65 -65.00
C THR A 263 8.86 88.60 -65.05
N THR A 264 7.94 88.53 -64.08
CA THR A 264 6.79 89.45 -63.97
C THR A 264 7.24 90.89 -63.78
N GLN A 265 8.24 91.15 -62.92
CA GLN A 265 8.82 92.48 -62.71
C GLN A 265 9.42 93.05 -63.99
N LEU A 266 10.18 92.24 -64.75
CA LEU A 266 10.75 92.67 -66.02
C LEU A 266 9.67 93.00 -67.07
N ILE A 267 8.54 92.28 -67.06
CA ILE A 267 7.39 92.58 -67.93
C ILE A 267 6.74 93.90 -67.51
N GLU A 268 6.47 94.11 -66.22
CA GLU A 268 5.92 95.38 -65.71
C GLU A 268 6.83 96.57 -66.03
N GLU A 269 8.15 96.45 -65.84
CA GLU A 269 9.12 97.49 -66.18
C GLU A 269 9.11 97.81 -67.68
N ALA A 270 9.01 96.79 -68.53
CA ALA A 270 8.92 96.96 -69.98
C ALA A 270 7.60 97.62 -70.40
N ASP A 271 6.48 97.23 -69.78
CA ASP A 271 5.15 97.81 -70.01
C ASP A 271 5.08 99.27 -69.55
N GLU A 272 5.64 99.59 -68.38
CA GLU A 272 5.77 100.97 -67.88
C GLU A 272 6.61 101.83 -68.82
N LYS A 273 7.71 101.29 -69.34
CA LYS A 273 8.56 102.00 -70.30
C LYS A 273 7.80 102.27 -71.60
N HIS A 274 7.10 101.27 -72.13
CA HIS A 274 6.23 101.42 -73.30
C HIS A 274 5.11 102.45 -73.07
N GLN A 275 4.51 102.47 -71.89
CA GLN A 275 3.47 103.44 -71.52
C GLN A 275 4.05 104.87 -71.48
N LYS A 276 5.22 105.05 -70.86
CA LYS A 276 5.95 106.34 -70.86
C LYS A 276 6.28 106.78 -72.29
N GLU A 277 6.78 105.89 -73.14
CA GLU A 277 7.08 106.20 -74.55
C GLU A 277 5.82 106.60 -75.33
N ARG A 278 4.66 106.01 -75.04
CA ARG A 278 3.36 106.39 -75.62
C ARG A 278 2.84 107.75 -75.15
N ASP A 279 3.06 108.12 -73.89
CA ASP A 279 2.56 109.37 -73.31
C ASP A 279 3.41 110.60 -73.72
N PHE A 280 4.59 110.40 -74.33
CA PHE A 280 5.49 111.44 -74.84
C PHE A 280 5.30 111.79 -76.34
N VAL A 281 4.43 111.08 -77.05
CA VAL A 281 4.08 111.30 -78.48
C VAL A 281 2.71 111.98 -78.58
#